data_AF-A0A847HDU8-F1
#
_entry.id   AF-A0A847HDU8-F1
#
_cell.length_a   1.000
_cell.length_b   1.000
_cell.length_c   1.000
_cell.angle_alpha   90.00
_cell.angle_beta   90.00
_cell.angle_gamma   90.00
#
_symmetry.space_group_name_H-M   'P 1'
#
loop_
_entity.id
_entity.type
_entity.pdbx_description
1 polymer ?
#
loop_
_entity_poly.entity_id
_entity_poly.type
_entity_poly.pdbx_seq_one_letter_code
_entity_poly.pdbx_strand_id
1 'polypeptide(L)'
;KQLDFISLGLSLVLGTAGLPHVLMRFYTVPTAKEARKSVTWAIILIGAFYLMTLVLGYGAAALVGPDRILDAPGGANAAAPLLALELGGSIFMALISAVAFATVLAVVAGLTITASASVAHDVYDGVFRNGQSSEAEQVRVSRITVLVLGAISIVLGILAMEQNVAFLVSLAFAIAASANLPTILLSLYWRRFNTAGAVASMYTGTILSLVLIFFSPAVSGAPSAMFPTVDWSIFPLTSPGLVAIPLSFLVGIIVPFLTKPDNLDHLTAEMEVRSLTGVGVEAPVDH
;
A
#
# COMPACT_ATOMS: atom_id res chain seq x y z
N LYS A 1 10.19 -20.95 -0.76
CA LYS A 1 11.11 -20.07 -1.52
C LYS A 1 10.53 -19.60 -2.86
N GLN A 2 10.30 -20.44 -3.87
CA GLN A 2 9.75 -19.97 -5.17
C GLN A 2 8.29 -19.51 -5.06
N LEU A 3 7.45 -20.26 -4.34
CA LEU A 3 6.05 -19.88 -4.09
C LEU A 3 5.94 -18.61 -3.24
N ASP A 4 6.84 -18.40 -2.27
CA ASP A 4 6.90 -17.17 -1.49
C ASP A 4 7.22 -15.96 -2.38
N PHE A 5 8.17 -16.10 -3.30
CA PHE A 5 8.53 -15.03 -4.21
C PHE A 5 7.38 -14.68 -5.17
N ILE A 6 6.66 -15.68 -5.66
CA ILE A 6 5.45 -15.47 -6.48
C ILE A 6 4.35 -14.81 -5.63
N SER A 7 4.12 -15.28 -4.40
CA SER A 7 3.12 -14.69 -3.49
C SER A 7 3.45 -13.24 -3.15
N LEU A 8 4.72 -12.92 -2.90
CA LEU A 8 5.20 -11.58 -2.65
C LEU A 8 5.05 -10.70 -3.89
N GLY A 9 5.50 -11.17 -5.05
CA GLY A 9 5.37 -10.43 -6.32
C GLY A 9 3.91 -10.14 -6.66
N LEU A 10 3.03 -11.13 -6.49
CA LEU A 10 1.59 -10.96 -6.66
C LEU A 10 1.03 -9.92 -5.68
N SER A 11 1.40 -10.00 -4.40
CA SER A 11 0.96 -9.05 -3.37
C SER A 11 1.42 -7.62 -3.67
N LEU A 12 2.64 -7.47 -4.19
CA LEU A 12 3.19 -6.15 -4.53
C LEU A 12 2.47 -5.55 -5.75
N VAL A 13 2.28 -6.33 -6.82
CA VAL A 13 1.64 -5.88 -8.05
C VAL A 13 0.15 -5.61 -7.82
N LEU A 14 -0.56 -6.54 -7.18
CA LEU A 14 -1.98 -6.39 -6.91
C LEU A 14 -2.25 -5.38 -5.79
N GLY A 15 -1.38 -5.32 -4.78
CA GLY A 15 -1.51 -4.35 -3.69
C GLY A 15 -1.31 -2.93 -4.18
N THR A 16 -0.32 -2.65 -5.04
CA THR A 16 -0.16 -1.33 -5.65
C THR A 16 -1.38 -0.90 -6.47
N ALA A 17 -1.98 -1.84 -7.20
CA ALA A 17 -3.20 -1.60 -7.98
C ALA A 17 -4.47 -1.43 -7.11
N GLY A 18 -4.47 -1.87 -5.85
CA GLY A 18 -5.61 -1.76 -4.93
C GLY A 18 -5.59 -0.54 -4.01
N LEU A 19 -4.59 0.34 -4.14
CA LEU A 19 -4.42 1.49 -3.24
C LEU A 19 -5.23 2.72 -3.72
N PRO A 20 -6.23 3.19 -2.95
CA PRO A 20 -7.14 4.26 -3.40
C PRO A 20 -6.43 5.54 -3.85
N HIS A 21 -5.32 5.90 -3.21
CA HIS A 21 -4.55 7.10 -3.55
C HIS A 21 -3.94 7.06 -4.96
N VAL A 22 -3.69 5.86 -5.51
CA VAL A 22 -3.22 5.68 -6.88
C VAL A 22 -4.39 5.78 -7.86
N LEU A 23 -5.52 5.13 -7.54
CA LEU A 23 -6.71 5.15 -8.39
C LEU A 23 -7.30 6.55 -8.54
N MET A 24 -7.38 7.32 -7.44
CA MET A 24 -7.91 8.69 -7.48
C MET A 24 -7.14 9.58 -8.47
N ARG A 25 -5.83 9.37 -8.62
CA ARG A 25 -5.03 10.11 -9.61
C ARG A 25 -5.30 9.70 -11.07
N PHE A 26 -5.75 8.48 -11.31
CA PHE A 26 -6.16 8.05 -12.65
C PHE A 26 -7.56 8.57 -13.02
N TYR A 27 -8.43 8.76 -12.04
CA TYR A 27 -9.77 9.33 -12.26
C TYR A 27 -9.77 10.82 -12.58
N THR A 28 -8.70 11.55 -12.24
CA THR A 28 -8.52 12.95 -12.61
C THR A 28 -7.95 13.15 -14.02
N VAL A 29 -7.64 12.08 -14.76
CA VAL A 29 -7.12 12.19 -16.14
C VAL A 29 -8.29 12.28 -17.12
N PRO A 30 -8.38 13.34 -17.96
CA PRO A 30 -9.58 13.62 -18.76
C PRO A 30 -9.86 12.62 -19.88
N THR A 31 -8.87 11.82 -20.30
CA THR A 31 -9.07 10.83 -21.38
C THR A 31 -8.37 9.51 -21.11
N ALA A 32 -9.03 8.41 -21.51
CA ALA A 32 -8.48 7.06 -21.38
C ALA A 32 -7.15 6.86 -22.15
N LYS A 33 -6.92 7.64 -23.22
CA LYS A 33 -5.66 7.59 -23.99
C LYS A 33 -4.50 8.18 -23.20
N GLU A 34 -4.69 9.34 -22.58
CA GLU A 34 -3.68 9.97 -21.72
C GLU A 34 -3.44 9.15 -20.45
N ALA A 35 -4.49 8.53 -19.89
CA ALA A 35 -4.35 7.61 -18.76
C ALA A 35 -3.44 6.43 -19.10
N ARG A 36 -3.64 5.76 -20.25
CA ARG A 36 -2.76 4.67 -20.70
C ARG A 36 -1.31 5.14 -20.91
N LYS A 37 -1.12 6.31 -21.50
CA LYS A 37 0.23 6.88 -21.70
C LYS A 37 0.92 7.18 -20.37
N SER A 38 0.20 7.73 -19.40
CA SER A 38 0.68 7.96 -18.04
C SER A 38 1.10 6.65 -17.36
N VAL A 39 0.26 5.60 -17.46
CA VAL A 39 0.60 4.27 -16.94
C VAL A 39 1.86 3.71 -17.61
N THR A 40 2.01 3.83 -18.93
CA THR A 40 3.22 3.36 -19.62
C THR A 40 4.47 4.08 -19.14
N TRP A 41 4.44 5.41 -19.02
CA TRP A 41 5.57 6.17 -18.48
C TRP A 41 5.87 5.79 -17.03
N ALA A 42 4.85 5.60 -16.21
CA ALA A 42 5.03 5.14 -14.83
C ALA A 42 5.72 3.77 -14.77
N ILE A 43 5.28 2.81 -15.59
CA ILE A 43 5.90 1.47 -15.66
C ILE A 43 7.36 1.56 -16.09
N ILE A 44 7.68 2.36 -17.11
CA ILE A 44 9.06 2.55 -17.58
C ILE A 44 9.92 3.17 -16.48
N LEU A 45 9.43 4.21 -15.81
CA LEU A 45 10.17 4.92 -14.77
C LEU A 45 10.41 4.04 -13.53
N ILE A 46 9.40 3.28 -13.11
CA ILE A 46 9.49 2.32 -12.00
C ILE A 46 10.44 1.18 -12.37
N GLY A 47 10.35 0.65 -13.59
CA GLY A 47 11.26 -0.39 -14.08
C GLY A 47 12.71 0.08 -14.12
N ALA A 48 12.95 1.27 -14.66
CA ALA A 48 14.28 1.90 -14.67
C ALA A 48 14.80 2.12 -13.24
N PHE A 49 13.96 2.58 -12.33
CA PHE A 49 14.31 2.73 -10.92
C PHE A 49 14.75 1.40 -10.29
N TYR A 50 13.97 0.32 -10.46
CA TYR A 50 14.35 -0.98 -9.91
C TYR A 50 15.66 -1.51 -10.50
N LEU A 51 15.90 -1.33 -11.80
CA LEU A 51 17.19 -1.67 -12.41
C LEU A 51 18.35 -0.88 -11.80
N MET A 52 18.16 0.43 -11.58
CA MET A 52 19.17 1.26 -10.90
C MET A 52 19.41 0.79 -9.46
N THR A 53 18.37 0.39 -8.72
CA THR A 53 18.56 -0.12 -7.34
C THR A 53 19.37 -1.42 -7.30
N LEU A 54 19.24 -2.29 -8.30
CA LEU A 54 20.07 -3.50 -8.40
C LEU A 54 21.53 -3.14 -8.64
N VAL A 55 21.79 -2.23 -9.59
CA VAL A 55 23.16 -1.74 -9.85
C VAL A 55 23.76 -1.10 -8.61
N LEU A 56 22.99 -0.29 -7.89
CA LEU A 56 23.42 0.34 -6.64
C LEU A 56 23.74 -0.70 -5.56
N GLY A 57 22.88 -1.71 -5.36
CA GLY A 57 23.06 -2.74 -4.35
C GLY A 57 24.29 -3.61 -4.61
N TYR A 58 24.46 -4.13 -5.83
CA TYR A 58 25.65 -4.90 -6.19
C TYR A 58 26.91 -4.05 -6.23
N GLY A 59 26.81 -2.78 -6.68
CA GLY A 59 27.92 -1.84 -6.66
C GLY A 59 28.39 -1.51 -5.24
N ALA A 60 27.45 -1.31 -4.30
CA ALA A 60 27.76 -1.14 -2.88
C ALA A 60 28.44 -2.38 -2.31
N ALA A 61 27.90 -3.58 -2.57
CA ALA A 61 28.50 -4.82 -2.11
C ALA A 61 29.91 -5.05 -2.65
N ALA A 62 30.18 -4.66 -3.90
CA ALA A 62 31.49 -4.83 -4.53
C ALA A 62 32.54 -3.81 -4.05
N LEU A 63 32.14 -2.55 -3.81
CA LEU A 63 33.08 -1.46 -3.47
C LEU A 63 33.25 -1.26 -1.97
N VAL A 64 32.17 -1.39 -1.18
CA VAL A 64 32.18 -1.19 0.28
C VAL A 64 32.45 -2.50 1.02
N GLY A 65 31.98 -3.62 0.46
CA GLY A 65 32.00 -4.94 1.08
C GLY A 65 30.71 -5.24 1.87
N PRO A 66 30.17 -6.47 1.78
CA PRO A 66 28.91 -6.84 2.43
C PRO A 66 28.99 -6.79 3.97
N ASP A 67 30.11 -7.21 4.55
CA ASP A 67 30.27 -7.25 6.03
C ASP A 67 30.19 -5.83 6.62
N ARG A 68 30.89 -4.87 5.99
CA ARG A 68 30.87 -3.46 6.41
C ARG A 68 29.47 -2.82 6.29
N ILE A 69 28.65 -3.26 5.32
CA ILE A 69 27.27 -2.78 5.17
C ILE A 69 26.37 -3.38 6.27
N LEU A 70 26.50 -4.68 6.53
CA LEU A 70 25.66 -5.38 7.51
C LEU A 70 25.98 -4.95 8.95
N ASP A 71 27.25 -4.63 9.24
CA ASP A 71 27.70 -4.14 10.55
C ASP A 71 27.35 -2.66 10.79
N ALA A 72 26.99 -1.92 9.73
CA ALA A 72 26.65 -0.51 9.86
C ALA A 72 25.24 -0.31 10.47
N PRO A 73 25.01 0.82 11.18
CA PRO A 73 23.69 1.18 11.66
C PRO A 73 22.67 1.22 10.51
N GLY A 74 21.61 0.42 10.63
CA GLY A 74 20.59 0.26 9.59
C GLY A 74 20.85 -0.87 8.57
N GLY A 75 21.94 -1.62 8.71
CA GLY A 75 22.26 -2.82 7.95
C GLY A 75 22.19 -2.59 6.44
N ALA A 76 21.40 -3.41 5.74
CA ALA A 76 21.22 -3.30 4.29
C ALA A 76 20.79 -1.90 3.80
N ASN A 77 20.11 -1.10 4.63
CA ASN A 77 19.70 0.26 4.27
C ASN A 77 20.87 1.27 4.26
N ALA A 78 21.99 0.93 4.90
CA ALA A 78 23.20 1.75 4.91
C ALA A 78 24.02 1.62 3.61
N ALA A 79 23.65 0.70 2.71
CA ALA A 79 24.39 0.43 1.48
C ALA A 79 24.60 1.69 0.61
N ALA A 80 23.54 2.50 0.41
CA ALA A 80 23.61 3.68 -0.43
C ALA A 80 24.44 4.83 0.18
N PRO A 81 24.24 5.22 1.47
CA PRO A 81 25.11 6.19 2.13
C PRO A 81 26.59 5.75 2.19
N LEU A 82 26.86 4.47 2.47
CA LEU A 82 28.24 3.97 2.51
C LEU A 82 28.90 3.92 1.14
N LEU A 83 28.16 3.57 0.09
CA LEU A 83 28.67 3.66 -1.27
C LEU A 83 28.99 5.11 -1.65
N ALA A 84 28.14 6.07 -1.26
CA ALA A 84 28.40 7.49 -1.47
C ALA A 84 29.65 7.94 -0.69
N LEU A 85 29.86 7.45 0.52
CA LEU A 85 31.06 7.72 1.30
C LEU A 85 32.32 7.20 0.59
N GLU A 86 32.27 6.00 0.02
CA GLU A 86 33.41 5.38 -0.64
C GLU A 86 33.75 6.04 -1.98
N LEU A 87 32.72 6.51 -2.72
CA LEU A 87 32.92 7.14 -4.03
C LEU A 87 33.28 8.63 -3.95
N GLY A 88 32.74 9.36 -2.97
CA GLY A 88 32.81 10.83 -2.95
C GLY A 88 33.07 11.43 -1.57
N GLY A 89 33.41 10.61 -0.58
CA GLY A 89 33.72 11.06 0.77
C GLY A 89 32.51 11.58 1.55
N SER A 90 32.80 12.22 2.69
CA SER A 90 31.79 12.68 3.64
C SER A 90 30.81 13.69 3.06
N ILE A 91 31.25 14.55 2.13
CA ILE A 91 30.39 15.55 1.47
C ILE A 91 29.34 14.86 0.59
N PHE A 92 29.75 13.86 -0.18
CA PHE A 92 28.81 13.15 -1.05
C PHE A 92 27.84 12.28 -0.24
N MET A 93 28.32 11.62 0.81
CA MET A 93 27.45 10.94 1.78
C MET A 93 26.45 11.90 2.43
N ALA A 94 26.87 13.10 2.85
CA ALA A 94 25.99 14.08 3.45
C ALA A 94 24.91 14.56 2.48
N LEU A 95 25.26 14.81 1.21
CA LEU A 95 24.31 15.18 0.16
C LEU A 95 23.26 14.09 -0.06
N ILE A 96 23.69 12.84 -0.29
CA ILE A 96 22.79 11.72 -0.52
C ILE A 96 21.89 11.46 0.71
N SER A 97 22.45 11.55 1.92
CA SER A 97 21.70 11.40 3.15
C SER A 97 20.67 12.51 3.34
N ALA A 98 21.01 13.77 3.02
CA ALA A 98 20.09 14.89 3.07
C ALA A 98 18.92 14.74 2.08
N VAL A 99 19.22 14.30 0.85
CA VAL A 99 18.19 14.02 -0.17
C VAL A 99 17.29 12.86 0.27
N ALA A 100 17.87 11.77 0.80
CA ALA A 100 17.11 10.64 1.32
C ALA A 100 16.21 11.06 2.49
N PHE A 101 16.72 11.87 3.43
CA PHE A 101 15.94 12.39 4.55
C PHE A 101 14.80 13.30 4.09
N ALA A 102 15.08 14.24 3.18
CA ALA A 102 14.08 15.15 2.63
C ALA A 102 12.96 14.41 1.89
N THR A 103 13.30 13.38 1.12
CA THR A 103 12.32 12.57 0.38
C THR A 103 11.44 11.74 1.32
N VAL A 104 12.01 11.11 2.36
CA VAL A 104 11.23 10.39 3.39
C VAL A 104 10.27 11.34 4.10
N LEU A 105 10.72 12.51 4.54
CA LEU A 105 9.86 13.50 5.19
C LEU A 105 8.71 13.96 4.27
N ALA A 106 9.00 14.22 3.01
CA ALA A 106 7.98 14.62 2.03
C ALA A 106 6.91 13.54 1.83
N VAL A 107 7.32 12.27 1.71
CA VAL A 107 6.39 11.13 1.56
C VAL A 107 5.56 10.92 2.81
N VAL A 108 6.18 10.95 4.00
CA VAL A 108 5.47 10.80 5.28
C VAL A 108 4.45 11.91 5.46
N ALA A 109 4.82 13.17 5.20
CA ALA A 109 3.89 14.29 5.27
C ALA A 109 2.71 14.12 4.30
N GLY A 110 2.98 13.74 3.05
CA GLY A 110 1.95 13.50 2.04
C GLY A 110 0.96 12.40 2.44
N LEU A 111 1.47 11.23 2.84
CA LEU A 111 0.63 10.10 3.26
C LEU A 111 -0.18 10.42 4.53
N THR A 112 0.41 11.15 5.48
CA THR A 112 -0.27 11.55 6.72
C THR A 112 -1.42 12.52 6.44
N ILE A 113 -1.21 13.50 5.55
CA ILE A 113 -2.26 14.43 5.13
C ILE A 113 -3.40 13.67 4.45
N THR A 114 -3.08 12.80 3.47
CA THR A 114 -4.11 12.00 2.77
C THR A 114 -4.88 11.10 3.74
N ALA A 115 -4.20 10.41 4.66
CA ALA A 115 -4.87 9.58 5.66
C ALA A 115 -5.76 10.40 6.59
N SER A 116 -5.30 11.58 7.04
CA SER A 116 -6.09 12.46 7.89
C SER A 116 -7.33 13.03 7.18
N ALA A 117 -7.24 13.28 5.87
CA ALA A 117 -8.34 13.74 5.05
C ALA A 117 -9.39 12.63 4.88
N SER A 118 -8.96 11.39 4.58
CA SER A 118 -9.86 10.23 4.56
C SER A 118 -10.57 10.02 5.88
N VAL A 119 -9.89 10.15 7.02
CA VAL A 119 -10.56 10.06 8.33
C VAL A 119 -11.55 11.21 8.56
N ALA A 120 -11.20 12.44 8.18
CA ALA A 120 -12.08 13.59 8.35
C ALA A 120 -13.34 13.50 7.46
N HIS A 121 -13.21 13.06 6.20
CA HIS A 121 -14.32 12.96 5.27
C HIS A 121 -15.07 11.63 5.37
N ASP A 122 -14.38 10.50 5.31
CA ASP A 122 -15.01 9.18 5.22
C ASP A 122 -15.58 8.73 6.57
N VAL A 123 -14.84 9.01 7.66
CA VAL A 123 -15.23 8.56 9.01
C VAL A 123 -15.97 9.66 9.76
N TYR A 124 -15.40 10.85 9.89
CA TYR A 124 -16.00 11.90 10.70
C TYR A 124 -17.24 12.53 10.04
N ASP A 125 -17.10 13.04 8.82
CA ASP A 125 -18.23 13.64 8.12
C ASP A 125 -19.26 12.57 7.70
N GLY A 126 -18.80 11.52 7.00
CA GLY A 126 -19.66 10.45 6.49
C GLY A 126 -20.38 9.65 7.56
N VAL A 127 -19.66 9.10 8.55
CA VAL A 127 -20.23 8.16 9.54
C VAL A 127 -20.73 8.85 10.81
N PHE A 128 -19.97 9.79 11.37
CA PHE A 128 -20.34 10.42 12.65
C PHE A 128 -21.29 11.61 12.50
N ARG A 129 -21.15 12.40 11.43
CA ARG A 129 -21.93 13.62 11.21
C ARG A 129 -22.94 13.51 10.06
N ASN A 130 -23.06 12.34 9.40
CA ASN A 130 -23.97 12.09 8.29
C ASN A 130 -23.93 13.19 7.20
N GLY A 131 -22.74 13.69 6.86
CA GLY A 131 -22.52 14.71 5.84
C GLY A 131 -22.89 16.14 6.25
N GLN A 132 -23.11 16.41 7.54
CA GLN A 132 -23.54 17.73 8.04
C GLN A 132 -22.44 18.50 8.77
N SER A 133 -21.17 18.09 8.66
CA SER A 133 -20.08 18.80 9.35
C SER A 133 -19.69 20.08 8.61
N SER A 134 -19.33 21.12 9.37
CA SER A 134 -18.80 22.35 8.80
C SER A 134 -17.34 22.18 8.35
N GLU A 135 -16.90 22.91 7.33
CA GLU A 135 -15.49 22.89 6.86
C GLU A 135 -14.50 23.18 8.00
N ALA A 136 -14.82 24.10 8.90
CA ALA A 136 -13.99 24.43 10.05
C ALA A 136 -13.83 23.25 11.03
N GLU A 137 -14.87 22.43 11.18
CA GLU A 137 -14.86 21.24 12.02
C GLU A 137 -14.03 20.13 11.37
N GLN A 138 -14.20 19.92 10.06
CA GLN A 138 -13.40 18.96 9.29
C GLN A 138 -11.91 19.27 9.33
N VAL A 139 -11.52 20.54 9.14
CA VAL A 139 -10.11 20.97 9.24
C VAL A 139 -9.55 20.73 10.64
N ARG A 140 -10.34 20.96 11.70
CA ARG A 140 -9.93 20.70 13.08
C ARG A 140 -9.69 19.20 13.31
N VAL A 141 -10.63 18.36 12.86
CA VAL A 141 -10.53 16.90 12.99
C VAL A 141 -9.34 16.36 12.19
N SER A 142 -9.13 16.84 10.97
CA SER A 142 -7.96 16.48 10.16
C SER A 142 -6.65 16.81 10.90
N ARG A 143 -6.50 18.02 11.46
CA ARG A 143 -5.29 18.40 12.23
C ARG A 143 -5.05 17.53 13.46
N ILE A 144 -6.10 17.22 14.22
CA ILE A 144 -5.99 16.31 15.38
C ILE A 144 -5.59 14.90 14.91
N THR A 145 -6.18 14.44 13.81
CA THR A 145 -5.89 13.11 13.24
C THR A 145 -4.44 13.02 12.77
N VAL A 146 -3.88 14.07 12.14
CA VAL A 146 -2.46 14.13 11.78
C VAL A 146 -1.57 13.91 13.00
N LEU A 147 -1.87 14.58 14.13
CA LEU A 147 -1.09 14.44 15.36
C LEU A 147 -1.20 13.04 15.97
N VAL A 148 -2.42 12.50 16.05
CA VAL A 148 -2.68 11.16 16.63
C VAL A 148 -2.05 10.07 15.76
N LEU A 149 -2.28 10.11 14.45
CA LEU A 149 -1.74 9.14 13.51
C LEU A 149 -0.21 9.23 13.45
N GLY A 150 0.35 10.45 13.51
CA GLY A 150 1.79 10.68 13.60
C GLY A 150 2.39 10.08 14.87
N ALA A 151 1.79 10.31 16.04
CA ALA A 151 2.24 9.74 17.30
C ALA A 151 2.21 8.21 17.29
N ILE A 152 1.12 7.61 16.80
CA ILE A 152 0.99 6.15 16.64
C ILE A 152 2.06 5.61 15.70
N SER A 153 2.27 6.28 14.55
CA SER A 153 3.27 5.87 13.56
C SER A 153 4.70 5.92 14.12
N ILE A 154 5.03 6.92 14.95
CA ILE A 154 6.33 7.02 15.63
C ILE A 154 6.50 5.86 16.61
N VAL A 155 5.49 5.58 17.45
CA VAL A 155 5.55 4.48 18.42
C VAL A 155 5.71 3.13 17.72
N LEU A 156 4.90 2.86 16.69
CA LEU A 156 5.01 1.64 15.89
C LEU A 156 6.36 1.55 15.17
N GLY A 157 6.88 2.67 14.67
CA GLY A 157 8.20 2.73 14.03
C GLY A 157 9.34 2.40 14.99
N ILE A 158 9.29 2.88 16.23
CA ILE A 158 10.28 2.54 17.27
C ILE A 158 10.22 1.05 17.60
N LEU A 159 9.01 0.48 17.75
CA LEU A 159 8.82 -0.95 18.02
C LEU A 159 9.31 -1.84 16.86
N ALA A 160 9.30 -1.31 15.64
CA ALA A 160 9.70 -2.04 14.44
C ALA A 160 11.13 -1.74 13.95
N MET A 161 11.96 -1.02 14.74
CA MET A 161 13.28 -0.55 14.30
C MET A 161 14.26 -1.68 13.94
N GLU A 162 14.15 -2.83 14.61
CA GLU A 162 15.01 -4.00 14.36
C GLU A 162 14.47 -4.90 13.22
N GLN A 163 13.30 -4.59 12.67
CA GLN A 163 12.64 -5.40 11.65
C GLN A 163 13.07 -4.96 10.24
N ASN A 164 13.10 -5.92 9.31
CA ASN A 164 13.39 -5.62 7.92
C ASN A 164 12.25 -4.79 7.30
N VAL A 165 12.57 -3.58 6.82
CA VAL A 165 11.60 -2.67 6.20
C VAL A 165 10.91 -3.30 4.98
N ALA A 166 11.64 -4.05 4.14
CA ALA A 166 11.06 -4.73 2.98
C ALA A 166 10.01 -5.77 3.38
N PHE A 167 10.21 -6.41 4.54
CA PHE A 167 9.24 -7.34 5.10
C PHE A 167 7.97 -6.61 5.58
N LEU A 168 8.10 -5.53 6.36
CA LEU A 168 6.95 -4.73 6.81
C LEU A 168 6.12 -4.18 5.65
N VAL A 169 6.81 -3.73 4.59
CA VAL A 169 6.16 -3.27 3.35
C VAL A 169 5.41 -4.42 2.68
N SER A 170 6.03 -5.59 2.51
CA SER A 170 5.37 -6.78 1.95
C SER A 170 4.07 -7.12 2.68
N LEU A 171 4.08 -7.05 4.01
CA LEU A 171 2.92 -7.33 4.86
C LEU A 171 1.77 -6.33 4.60
N ALA A 172 2.09 -5.03 4.58
CA ALA A 172 1.10 -4.00 4.27
C ALA A 172 0.48 -4.17 2.87
N PHE A 173 1.31 -4.48 1.87
CA PHE A 173 0.84 -4.73 0.50
C PHE A 173 -0.02 -5.99 0.39
N ALA A 174 0.29 -7.07 1.11
CA ALA A 174 -0.52 -8.29 1.09
C ALA A 174 -1.93 -8.06 1.68
N ILE A 175 -2.03 -7.28 2.76
CA ILE A 175 -3.31 -6.89 3.35
C ILE A 175 -4.09 -5.99 2.37
N ALA A 176 -3.45 -4.98 1.79
CA ALA A 176 -4.08 -4.09 0.81
C ALA A 176 -4.58 -4.85 -0.43
N ALA A 177 -3.75 -5.76 -0.97
CA ALA A 177 -4.07 -6.57 -2.14
C ALA A 177 -5.27 -7.50 -1.92
N SER A 178 -5.44 -8.03 -0.71
CA SER A 178 -6.53 -8.96 -0.40
C SER A 178 -7.82 -8.25 0.00
N ALA A 179 -7.74 -7.09 0.66
CA ALA A 179 -8.92 -6.35 1.11
C ALA A 179 -9.54 -5.47 0.00
N ASN A 180 -8.71 -4.69 -0.70
CA ASN A 180 -9.19 -3.62 -1.56
C ASN A 180 -9.40 -4.08 -3.00
N LEU A 181 -8.42 -4.78 -3.57
CA LEU A 181 -8.43 -5.11 -5.00
C LEU A 181 -9.64 -5.98 -5.41
N PRO A 182 -10.04 -7.04 -4.67
CA PRO A 182 -11.22 -7.82 -5.03
C PRO A 182 -12.49 -6.98 -5.02
N THR A 183 -12.63 -6.15 -3.98
CA THR A 183 -13.80 -5.29 -3.79
C THR A 183 -13.92 -4.23 -4.89
N ILE A 184 -12.80 -3.60 -5.28
CA ILE A 184 -12.75 -2.61 -6.36
C ILE A 184 -13.04 -3.26 -7.72
N LEU A 185 -12.43 -4.40 -8.02
CA LEU A 185 -12.62 -5.05 -9.32
C LEU A 185 -14.04 -5.60 -9.47
N LEU A 186 -14.60 -6.22 -8.42
CA LEU A 186 -15.97 -6.70 -8.47
C LEU A 186 -16.99 -5.55 -8.52
N SER A 187 -16.75 -4.43 -7.85
CA SER A 187 -17.66 -3.27 -7.94
C SER A 187 -17.66 -2.61 -9.32
N LEU A 188 -16.52 -2.60 -10.02
CA LEU A 188 -16.41 -2.00 -11.36
C LEU A 188 -16.92 -2.91 -12.48
N TYR A 189 -16.61 -4.21 -12.42
CA TYR A 189 -16.87 -5.13 -13.54
C TYR A 189 -18.09 -6.03 -13.34
N TRP A 190 -18.58 -6.19 -12.10
CA TRP A 190 -19.66 -7.14 -11.81
C TRP A 190 -20.94 -6.46 -11.34
N ARG A 191 -21.91 -6.38 -12.25
CA ARG A 191 -23.22 -5.73 -12.03
C ARG A 191 -24.05 -6.26 -10.86
N ARG A 192 -23.80 -7.49 -10.39
CA ARG A 192 -24.52 -8.09 -9.25
C ARG A 192 -23.85 -7.85 -7.91
N PHE A 193 -22.72 -7.17 -7.88
CA PHE A 193 -22.00 -6.91 -6.64
C PHE A 193 -22.78 -5.93 -5.76
N ASN A 194 -22.98 -6.27 -4.49
CA ASN A 194 -23.71 -5.47 -3.52
C ASN A 194 -22.84 -5.13 -2.30
N THR A 195 -23.35 -4.27 -1.43
CA THR A 195 -22.68 -3.78 -0.22
C THR A 195 -22.32 -4.93 0.72
N ALA A 196 -23.20 -5.93 0.85
CA ALA A 196 -22.90 -7.11 1.66
C ALA A 196 -21.69 -7.90 1.14
N GLY A 197 -21.59 -8.08 -0.18
CA GLY A 197 -20.43 -8.70 -0.83
C GLY A 197 -19.16 -7.87 -0.69
N ALA A 198 -19.25 -6.55 -0.82
CA ALA A 198 -18.13 -5.63 -0.62
C ALA A 198 -17.56 -5.73 0.80
N VAL A 199 -18.43 -5.63 1.80
CA VAL A 199 -18.04 -5.69 3.21
C VAL A 199 -17.48 -7.08 3.56
N ALA A 200 -18.12 -8.15 3.12
CA ALA A 200 -17.67 -9.51 3.38
C ALA A 200 -16.32 -9.83 2.72
N SER A 201 -16.11 -9.38 1.48
CA SER A 201 -14.83 -9.47 0.76
C SER A 201 -13.72 -8.73 1.53
N MET A 202 -13.94 -7.46 1.88
CA MET A 202 -12.95 -6.66 2.62
C MET A 202 -12.58 -7.28 3.96
N TYR A 203 -13.57 -7.70 4.76
CA TYR A 203 -13.30 -8.34 6.04
C TYR A 203 -12.59 -9.68 5.87
N THR A 204 -13.00 -10.51 4.90
CA THR A 204 -12.34 -11.78 4.63
C THR A 204 -10.88 -11.56 4.24
N GLY A 205 -10.60 -10.67 3.29
CA GLY A 205 -9.23 -10.36 2.87
C GLY A 205 -8.36 -9.84 4.01
N THR A 206 -8.89 -8.91 4.81
CA THR A 206 -8.16 -8.32 5.94
C THR A 206 -7.90 -9.34 7.06
N ILE A 207 -8.96 -10.00 7.55
CA ILE A 207 -8.87 -10.94 8.67
C ILE A 207 -8.02 -12.14 8.26
N LEU A 208 -8.27 -12.71 7.08
CA LEU A 208 -7.50 -13.86 6.61
C LEU A 208 -6.02 -13.50 6.44
N SER A 209 -5.70 -12.34 5.86
CA SER A 209 -4.31 -11.92 5.75
C SER A 209 -3.63 -11.78 7.10
N LEU A 210 -4.28 -11.12 8.06
CA LEU A 210 -3.75 -10.95 9.42
C LEU A 210 -3.53 -12.30 10.12
N VAL A 211 -4.51 -13.20 10.03
CA VAL A 211 -4.43 -14.55 10.62
C VAL A 211 -3.32 -15.37 9.97
N LEU A 212 -3.25 -15.41 8.64
CA LEU A 212 -2.21 -16.16 7.93
C LEU A 212 -0.82 -15.59 8.18
N ILE A 213 -0.67 -14.28 8.26
CA ILE A 213 0.58 -13.61 8.65
C ILE A 213 0.98 -14.01 10.06
N PHE A 214 0.04 -13.98 11.01
CA PHE A 214 0.32 -14.33 12.40
C PHE A 214 0.83 -15.77 12.55
N PHE A 215 0.28 -16.69 11.76
CA PHE A 215 0.71 -18.09 11.69
C PHE A 215 1.79 -18.37 10.63
N SER A 216 2.43 -17.34 10.08
CA SER A 216 3.49 -17.51 9.07
C SER A 216 4.89 -17.51 9.70
N PRO A 217 5.89 -18.09 8.99
CA PRO A 217 7.31 -17.97 9.31
C PRO A 217 7.80 -16.52 9.43
N ALA A 218 7.01 -15.57 8.94
CA ALA A 218 7.32 -14.15 8.99
C ALA A 218 7.17 -13.56 10.39
N VAL A 219 6.28 -14.12 11.22
CA VAL A 219 6.06 -13.67 12.60
C VAL A 219 6.74 -14.58 13.62
N SER A 220 6.83 -15.88 13.34
CA SER A 220 7.30 -16.88 14.30
C SER A 220 8.15 -17.97 13.62
N GLY A 221 9.20 -18.45 14.30
CA GLY A 221 9.97 -19.63 13.90
C GLY A 221 11.13 -19.41 12.91
N ALA A 222 11.20 -18.28 12.20
CA ALA A 222 12.35 -17.96 11.34
C ALA A 222 13.41 -17.10 12.06
N PRO A 223 14.71 -17.18 11.68
CA PRO A 223 15.76 -16.34 12.26
C PRO A 223 15.53 -14.83 12.10
N SER A 224 14.77 -14.44 11.07
CA SER A 224 14.38 -13.05 10.79
C SER A 224 12.94 -12.74 11.20
N ALA A 225 12.29 -13.63 11.96
CA ALA A 225 10.91 -13.45 12.41
C ALA A 225 10.85 -12.51 13.62
N MET A 226 9.65 -11.95 13.87
CA MET A 226 9.42 -11.11 15.06
C MET A 226 9.62 -11.88 16.37
N PHE A 227 9.32 -13.18 16.38
CA PHE A 227 9.57 -14.10 17.49
C PHE A 227 10.42 -15.30 17.03
N PRO A 228 11.76 -15.19 17.05
CA PRO A 228 12.65 -16.26 16.59
C PRO A 228 12.67 -17.49 17.51
N THR A 229 12.35 -17.33 18.79
CA THR A 229 12.51 -18.37 19.82
C THR A 229 11.29 -19.27 20.02
N VAL A 230 10.14 -18.89 19.48
CA VAL A 230 8.88 -19.65 19.58
C VAL A 230 8.38 -19.89 18.18
N ASP A 231 8.04 -21.14 17.85
CA ASP A 231 7.52 -21.55 16.54
C ASP A 231 6.06 -22.00 16.67
N TRP A 232 5.14 -21.17 16.17
CA TRP A 232 3.73 -21.50 15.93
C TRP A 232 3.38 -21.35 14.46
N SER A 233 4.36 -21.44 13.55
CA SER A 233 4.14 -21.29 12.12
C SER A 233 3.41 -22.50 11.54
N ILE A 234 2.10 -22.35 11.33
CA ILE A 234 1.25 -23.39 10.70
C ILE A 234 1.19 -23.18 9.19
N PHE A 235 1.30 -21.94 8.74
CA PHE A 235 1.18 -21.58 7.33
C PHE A 235 2.56 -21.50 6.67
N PRO A 236 2.84 -22.26 5.60
CA PRO A 236 4.21 -22.40 5.09
C PRO A 236 4.75 -21.18 4.31
N LEU A 237 3.90 -20.20 3.96
CA LEU A 237 4.31 -19.06 3.14
C LEU A 237 4.52 -17.79 3.97
N THR A 238 5.54 -17.01 3.61
CA THR A 238 5.86 -15.72 4.27
C THR A 238 4.88 -14.61 3.89
N SER A 239 4.29 -14.68 2.68
CA SER A 239 3.25 -13.75 2.23
C SER A 239 1.92 -14.49 2.06
N PRO A 240 0.81 -14.00 2.66
CA PRO A 240 -0.49 -14.64 2.58
C PRO A 240 -1.18 -14.42 1.23
N GLY A 241 -0.64 -13.55 0.35
CA GLY A 241 -1.34 -13.06 -0.84
C GLY A 241 -1.87 -14.15 -1.77
N LEU A 242 -1.13 -15.25 -1.92
CA LEU A 242 -1.54 -16.38 -2.77
C LEU A 242 -2.85 -17.06 -2.30
N VAL A 243 -3.18 -16.98 -1.01
CA VAL A 243 -4.39 -17.58 -0.43
C VAL A 243 -5.44 -16.52 -0.09
N ALA A 244 -5.02 -15.41 0.51
CA ALA A 244 -5.93 -14.35 0.95
C ALA A 244 -6.61 -13.63 -0.23
N ILE A 245 -5.88 -13.38 -1.33
CA ILE A 245 -6.44 -12.67 -2.48
C ILE A 245 -7.53 -13.52 -3.15
N PRO A 246 -7.29 -14.79 -3.55
CA PRO A 246 -8.34 -15.60 -4.18
C PRO A 246 -9.53 -15.85 -3.25
N LEU A 247 -9.30 -16.07 -1.95
CA LEU A 247 -10.42 -16.32 -1.04
C LEU A 247 -11.29 -15.08 -0.84
N SER A 248 -10.68 -13.89 -0.81
CA SER A 248 -11.41 -12.62 -0.78
C SER A 248 -12.28 -12.44 -2.03
N PHE A 249 -11.74 -12.75 -3.23
CA PHE A 249 -12.55 -12.81 -4.46
C PHE A 249 -13.70 -13.82 -4.38
N LEU A 250 -13.45 -15.03 -3.88
CA LEU A 250 -14.47 -16.06 -3.76
C LEU A 250 -15.61 -15.63 -2.83
N VAL A 251 -15.30 -15.07 -1.67
CA VAL A 251 -16.32 -14.54 -0.75
C VAL A 251 -17.06 -13.36 -1.39
N GLY A 252 -16.34 -12.45 -2.05
CA GLY A 252 -16.92 -11.36 -2.81
C GLY A 252 -17.87 -11.82 -3.92
N ILE A 253 -17.66 -13.02 -4.49
CA ILE A 253 -18.56 -13.62 -5.47
C ILE A 253 -19.75 -14.33 -4.79
N ILE A 254 -19.50 -15.11 -3.74
CA ILE A 254 -20.54 -15.95 -3.11
C ILE A 254 -21.57 -15.12 -2.36
N VAL A 255 -21.14 -14.12 -1.59
CA VAL A 255 -22.02 -13.37 -0.68
C VAL A 255 -23.12 -12.60 -1.42
N PRO A 256 -22.86 -11.92 -2.57
CA PRO A 256 -23.91 -11.31 -3.36
C PRO A 256 -24.99 -12.26 -3.88
N PHE A 257 -24.69 -13.56 -4.06
CA PHE A 257 -25.73 -14.54 -4.41
C PHE A 257 -26.61 -14.94 -3.22
N LEU A 258 -26.09 -14.82 -2.00
CA LEU A 258 -26.80 -15.19 -0.77
C LEU A 258 -27.55 -14.00 -0.14
N THR A 259 -27.33 -12.79 -0.63
CA THR A 259 -27.84 -11.55 -0.07
C THR A 259 -28.74 -10.81 -1.06
N LYS A 260 -29.59 -9.92 -0.55
CA LYS A 260 -30.51 -9.16 -1.41
C LYS A 260 -29.73 -8.13 -2.25
N PRO A 261 -30.18 -7.83 -3.48
CA PRO A 261 -29.63 -6.72 -4.26
C PRO A 261 -29.84 -5.41 -3.51
N ASP A 262 -28.84 -4.54 -3.54
CA ASP A 262 -29.05 -3.14 -3.15
C ASP A 262 -29.81 -2.51 -4.31
N ASN A 263 -31.09 -2.18 -4.10
CA ASN A 263 -31.97 -1.59 -5.13
C ASN A 263 -31.54 -0.15 -5.48
N LEU A 264 -30.33 0.01 -6.01
CA LEU A 264 -29.66 1.26 -6.34
C LEU A 264 -29.41 1.36 -7.86
N ASP A 265 -30.37 0.88 -8.67
CA ASP A 265 -30.24 0.82 -10.14
C ASP A 265 -29.84 2.16 -10.77
N HIS A 266 -30.26 3.29 -10.18
CA HIS A 266 -29.89 4.62 -10.65
C HIS A 266 -28.39 4.93 -10.46
N LEU A 267 -27.81 4.58 -9.31
CA LEU A 267 -26.38 4.78 -9.02
C LEU A 267 -25.52 3.80 -9.83
N THR A 268 -26.00 2.58 -10.05
CA THR A 268 -25.32 1.60 -10.89
C THR A 268 -25.30 2.05 -12.35
N ALA A 269 -26.42 2.57 -12.87
CA ALA A 269 -26.49 3.14 -14.21
C ALA A 269 -25.60 4.39 -14.35
N GLU A 270 -25.59 5.26 -13.34
CA GLU A 270 -24.71 6.43 -13.29
C GLU A 270 -23.24 6.00 -13.30
N MET A 271 -22.82 5.09 -12.42
CA MET A 271 -21.44 4.56 -12.40
C MET A 271 -21.06 3.88 -13.72
N GLU A 272 -21.96 3.11 -14.32
CA GLU A 272 -21.71 2.44 -15.59
C GLU A 272 -21.46 3.47 -16.71
N VAL A 273 -22.32 4.50 -16.81
CA VAL A 273 -22.12 5.62 -17.73
C VAL A 273 -20.80 6.33 -17.43
N ARG A 274 -20.52 6.68 -16.18
CA ARG A 274 -19.25 7.35 -15.80
C ARG A 274 -18.02 6.50 -16.15
N SER A 275 -18.05 5.20 -15.90
CA SER A 275 -16.93 4.29 -16.20
C SER A 275 -16.70 4.08 -17.70
N LEU A 276 -17.77 4.06 -18.51
CA LEU A 276 -17.70 3.79 -19.95
C LEU A 276 -17.48 5.06 -20.77
N THR A 277 -17.96 6.21 -20.28
CA THR A 277 -17.96 7.48 -21.02
C THR A 277 -17.04 8.54 -20.43
N GLY A 278 -16.64 8.42 -19.16
CA GLY A 278 -15.85 9.45 -18.47
C GLY A 278 -16.63 10.71 -18.10
N VAL A 279 -17.97 10.71 -18.22
CA VAL A 279 -18.81 11.87 -17.88
C VAL A 279 -18.74 12.15 -16.37
N GLY A 280 -18.43 13.38 -15.97
CA GLY A 280 -18.26 13.78 -14.56
C GLY A 280 -16.81 13.82 -14.07
N VAL A 281 -15.82 13.54 -14.92
CA VAL A 281 -14.44 13.98 -14.68
C VAL A 281 -14.44 15.51 -14.78
N GLU A 282 -14.22 16.21 -13.67
CA GLU A 282 -14.12 17.66 -13.66
C GLU A 282 -13.14 18.12 -14.74
N ALA A 283 -13.54 19.13 -15.52
CA ALA A 283 -12.68 19.70 -16.54
C ALA A 283 -11.36 20.15 -15.89
N PRO A 284 -10.21 19.97 -16.56
CA PRO A 284 -8.93 20.40 -16.01
C PRO A 284 -9.03 21.89 -15.69
N VAL A 285 -8.92 22.20 -14.40
CA VAL A 285 -8.74 23.58 -13.96
C VAL A 285 -7.31 23.92 -14.36
N ASP A 286 -7.15 24.74 -15.40
CA ASP A 286 -5.85 25.32 -15.74
C ASP A 286 -5.37 26.13 -14.52
N HIS A 287 -4.27 25.68 -13.93
CA HIS A 287 -3.48 26.44 -12.96
C HIS A 287 -2.16 26.84 -13.60
#